data_AF-A0A7I7LL19-F1
#
_entry.id   AF-A0A7I7LL19-F1
#
_cell.length_a   1.000
_cell.length_b   1.000
_cell.length_c   1.000
_cell.angle_alpha   90.00
_cell.angle_beta   90.00
_cell.angle_gamma   90.00
#
_symmetry.space_group_name_H-M   'P 1'
#
loop_
_entity.id
_entity.type
_entity.pdbx_description
1 polymer ?
#
loop_
_entity_poly.entity_id
_entity_poly.type
_entity_poly.pdbx_seq_one_letter_code
_entity_poly.pdbx_strand_id
1 'polypeptide(L)'
;MPSISVPTERSIGAAADSPLGLTTTRTASRNTAGAADAGRQRVPEAVKAAGRESDSGRSDGGSGVGRVPAGTNGLVICPKHVRDAADGGVEANFSAADALGLRFPNPDMVAAAAALFEPAQPWASGRDRLGVEPESGRFRITIGPGVVRLGWTRPVRAEKASERAVGRHRLDVANEVDRVKADRDRPNPPGRTITEWSRKSRAATCRTFAELDYTPLVESGRVPAMVTLTYPGDWETVARDGASVKRHMVLWRKRFQREWGEPARYIWKLEFQRRGAPHIHLWMAPPNGLGRSGRKFRDWLSQEWADIVAHPDAEQCARHRLAGTAIDILNGLRACDPKRLAIYFTKHSSPNSLGDKEYQHIVPEPWRKPGRGPGRFWGVHGLQRATAVVEIVQDAYLTARRIVRRWSRSQALYGDCTSPFPTSIHPRMASVTVQRVHSKTGRLGRRTVRRRRQLCNQGGLGGGYALVNDGARFASQLAAALSAA
;
A
#
# COMPACT_ATOMS: atom_id res chain seq x y z
N MET A 1 42.17 49.83 -61.76
CA MET A 1 42.30 50.67 -60.55
C MET A 1 41.74 49.90 -59.34
N PRO A 2 42.22 50.18 -58.11
CA PRO A 2 42.31 49.20 -57.00
C PRO A 2 41.13 49.31 -55.98
N SER A 3 41.06 48.66 -54.80
CA SER A 3 42.07 48.01 -53.90
C SER A 3 41.39 46.91 -53.03
N ILE A 4 41.98 45.73 -52.74
CA ILE A 4 43.05 45.40 -51.73
C ILE A 4 42.56 45.66 -50.28
N SER A 5 42.60 44.76 -49.27
CA SER A 5 43.09 43.36 -49.07
C SER A 5 42.31 42.68 -47.90
N VAL A 6 41.97 41.37 -47.88
CA VAL A 6 42.71 40.18 -47.33
C VAL A 6 43.32 40.29 -45.89
N PRO A 7 43.48 39.19 -45.09
CA PRO A 7 43.13 39.13 -43.65
C PRO A 7 44.36 38.78 -42.75
N THR A 8 44.18 38.14 -41.56
CA THR A 8 44.99 36.97 -41.08
C THR A 8 44.66 36.47 -39.65
N GLU A 9 44.56 35.14 -39.54
CA GLU A 9 44.73 34.13 -38.45
C GLU A 9 45.01 34.40 -36.93
N ARG A 10 44.53 33.41 -36.12
CA ARG A 10 45.18 32.76 -34.93
C ARG A 10 45.41 33.63 -33.64
N SER A 11 45.74 33.07 -32.46
CA SER A 11 46.11 31.70 -32.07
C SER A 11 45.59 31.28 -30.66
N ILE A 12 45.96 30.07 -30.24
CA ILE A 12 45.67 29.41 -28.95
C ILE A 12 46.57 29.95 -27.82
N GLY A 13 46.06 30.03 -26.59
CA GLY A 13 46.83 30.26 -25.36
C GLY A 13 46.06 29.83 -24.12
N ALA A 14 46.76 29.41 -23.04
CA ALA A 14 46.12 28.85 -21.84
C ALA A 14 46.90 29.13 -20.55
N ALA A 15 46.16 28.98 -19.43
CA ALA A 15 46.61 28.80 -18.05
C ALA A 15 47.04 30.00 -17.18
N ALA A 16 46.54 29.92 -15.94
CA ALA A 16 47.19 30.25 -14.66
C ALA A 16 46.99 31.64 -13.97
N ASP A 17 46.73 31.48 -12.66
CA ASP A 17 47.09 32.28 -11.50
C ASP A 17 46.38 33.57 -11.06
N SER A 18 46.45 33.74 -9.74
CA SER A 18 45.77 34.70 -8.86
C SER A 18 46.80 35.74 -8.36
N PRO A 19 46.40 36.89 -7.76
CA PRO A 19 46.23 36.88 -6.30
C PRO A 19 45.24 37.90 -5.69
N LEU A 20 45.00 37.72 -4.38
CA LEU A 20 44.88 38.68 -3.25
C LEU A 20 44.64 40.20 -3.52
N GLY A 21 43.90 40.96 -2.69
CA GLY A 21 43.18 40.66 -1.43
C GLY A 21 42.97 41.92 -0.53
N LEU A 22 42.40 41.74 0.67
CA LEU A 22 42.23 42.75 1.77
C LEU A 22 41.20 43.90 1.50
N THR A 23 40.71 44.70 2.49
CA THR A 23 41.18 44.99 3.87
C THR A 23 40.04 45.40 4.85
N THR A 24 40.07 44.93 6.12
CA THR A 24 39.56 45.53 7.42
C THR A 24 38.15 46.19 7.54
N THR A 25 37.55 46.46 8.72
CA THR A 25 37.94 46.48 10.17
C THR A 25 37.00 45.59 11.03
N ARG A 26 37.42 44.97 12.15
CA ARG A 26 37.64 45.48 13.54
C ARG A 26 36.34 46.07 14.16
N THR A 27 35.86 45.64 15.34
CA THR A 27 36.54 45.53 16.65
C THR A 27 36.03 44.37 17.52
N ALA A 28 36.78 43.99 18.57
CA ALA A 28 36.48 42.89 19.50
C ALA A 28 36.49 43.35 20.97
N SER A 29 35.94 42.52 21.88
CA SER A 29 36.11 42.65 23.33
C SER A 29 36.55 41.32 23.96
N ARG A 30 37.26 41.42 25.10
CA ARG A 30 38.02 40.41 25.87
C ARG A 30 38.10 40.95 27.32
N ASN A 31 38.33 40.21 28.42
CA ASN A 31 38.52 38.78 28.65
C ASN A 31 38.38 38.40 30.17
N THR A 32 38.18 37.11 30.43
CA THR A 32 38.68 36.23 31.54
C THR A 32 39.35 36.77 32.83
N ALA A 33 39.03 36.11 33.97
CA ALA A 33 39.95 35.43 34.93
C ALA A 33 39.12 34.68 36.01
N GLY A 34 39.50 33.59 36.70
CA GLY A 34 40.59 32.58 36.63
C GLY A 34 40.09 31.26 37.29
N ALA A 35 40.54 30.05 36.93
CA ALA A 35 41.69 29.31 37.51
C ALA A 35 41.64 29.09 39.04
N ALA A 36 41.87 27.91 39.65
CA ALA A 36 42.01 26.49 39.23
C ALA A 36 41.90 25.60 40.53
N ASP A 37 42.18 24.29 40.67
CA ASP A 37 42.61 23.16 39.82
C ASP A 37 42.27 21.78 40.48
N ALA A 38 42.61 20.66 39.82
CA ALA A 38 42.96 19.32 40.36
C ALA A 38 41.88 18.39 40.98
N GLY A 39 42.09 17.07 40.83
CA GLY A 39 41.34 16.00 41.53
C GLY A 39 41.08 14.74 40.68
N ARG A 40 41.30 13.52 41.24
CA ARG A 40 41.13 12.22 40.53
C ARG A 40 40.02 11.33 41.11
N GLN A 41 39.57 10.39 40.27
CA GLN A 41 38.59 9.33 40.54
C GLN A 41 39.01 8.35 41.65
N ARG A 42 38.02 7.70 42.31
CA ARG A 42 37.95 6.23 42.47
C ARG A 42 36.58 5.74 42.95
N VAL A 43 36.35 4.43 42.84
CA VAL A 43 35.20 3.65 43.35
C VAL A 43 35.78 2.41 44.05
N PRO A 44 35.21 1.94 45.17
CA PRO A 44 34.80 0.52 45.25
C PRO A 44 33.54 0.25 46.13
N GLU A 45 33.01 -0.98 46.01
CA GLU A 45 32.28 -1.87 46.97
C GLU A 45 31.19 -1.28 47.93
N ALA A 46 29.99 -1.84 48.15
CA ALA A 46 29.42 -3.21 48.20
C ALA A 46 29.54 -3.93 49.56
N VAL A 47 28.40 -4.40 50.16
CA VAL A 47 28.24 -5.60 51.03
C VAL A 47 26.78 -5.76 51.58
N LYS A 48 26.32 -7.03 51.65
CA LYS A 48 25.28 -7.78 52.45
C LYS A 48 24.41 -7.10 53.54
N ALA A 49 23.31 -7.69 54.09
CA ALA A 49 22.34 -8.77 53.71
C ALA A 49 21.26 -8.97 54.86
N ALA A 50 20.45 -10.04 54.79
CA ALA A 50 19.33 -10.52 55.67
C ALA A 50 17.91 -10.10 55.20
N GLY A 51 16.80 -10.82 55.46
CA GLY A 51 16.52 -12.14 56.09
C GLY A 51 14.99 -12.25 56.34
N ARG A 52 14.24 -13.25 55.83
CA ARG A 52 13.84 -14.54 56.45
C ARG A 52 13.43 -14.44 57.95
N GLU A 53 12.31 -15.02 58.43
CA GLU A 53 11.19 -15.78 57.81
C GLU A 53 9.98 -15.86 58.82
N SER A 54 8.93 -16.65 58.51
CA SER A 54 7.88 -17.18 59.43
C SER A 54 6.60 -16.35 59.78
N ASP A 55 5.47 -16.79 59.20
CA ASP A 55 4.14 -17.11 59.78
C ASP A 55 3.69 -16.44 61.12
N SER A 56 2.50 -15.84 61.23
CA SER A 56 1.19 -16.52 61.13
C SER A 56 0.03 -15.55 61.46
N GLY A 57 -1.17 -15.78 60.94
CA GLY A 57 -2.39 -15.02 61.28
C GLY A 57 -3.39 -14.87 60.13
N ARG A 58 -4.65 -15.27 60.35
CA ARG A 58 -5.82 -14.92 59.51
C ARG A 58 -6.35 -13.53 59.94
N SER A 59 -7.14 -12.79 59.15
CA SER A 59 -8.19 -13.25 58.22
C SER A 59 -8.45 -12.34 57.00
N ASP A 60 -9.15 -12.93 56.03
CA ASP A 60 -10.11 -12.36 55.06
C ASP A 60 -9.75 -11.15 54.17
N GLY A 61 -9.96 -11.30 52.85
CA GLY A 61 -10.12 -10.15 51.95
C GLY A 61 -9.55 -10.25 50.52
N GLY A 62 -10.17 -11.04 49.63
CA GLY A 62 -10.23 -10.71 48.20
C GLY A 62 -9.07 -11.11 47.25
N SER A 63 -9.37 -12.03 46.33
CA SER A 63 -8.76 -12.12 44.97
C SER A 63 -7.24 -12.38 44.83
N GLY A 64 -6.72 -13.41 45.47
CA GLY A 64 -5.45 -14.05 45.05
C GLY A 64 -5.62 -14.92 43.80
N VAL A 65 -4.69 -14.85 42.83
CA VAL A 65 -4.71 -15.66 41.60
C VAL A 65 -4.04 -17.03 41.82
N GLY A 66 -4.79 -18.12 41.63
CA GLY A 66 -4.27 -19.49 41.64
C GLY A 66 -3.77 -19.98 40.28
N ARG A 67 -2.60 -20.62 40.26
CA ARG A 67 -2.03 -21.42 39.15
C ARG A 67 -2.05 -22.91 39.57
N VAL A 68 -1.97 -23.95 38.74
CA VAL A 68 -2.09 -24.21 37.27
C VAL A 68 -2.18 -25.75 37.11
N PRO A 69 -2.88 -26.29 36.11
CA PRO A 69 -2.22 -27.29 35.24
C PRO A 69 -2.24 -26.90 33.76
N ALA A 70 -1.37 -27.50 32.95
CA ALA A 70 -1.26 -27.22 31.52
C ALA A 70 -2.19 -28.11 30.68
N GLY A 71 -3.03 -27.50 29.83
CA GLY A 71 -3.88 -28.21 28.88
C GLY A 71 -5.00 -27.31 28.33
N THR A 72 -5.33 -27.46 27.04
CA THR A 72 -6.50 -26.85 26.38
C THR A 72 -6.56 -25.31 26.39
N ASN A 73 -6.07 -24.67 25.31
CA ASN A 73 -6.25 -23.23 25.08
C ASN A 73 -7.72 -22.91 24.70
N GLY A 74 -8.56 -22.71 25.72
CA GLY A 74 -9.96 -22.30 25.58
C GLY A 74 -10.15 -20.84 25.17
N LEU A 75 -11.35 -20.52 24.66
CA LEU A 75 -11.77 -19.19 24.24
C LEU A 75 -12.03 -18.27 25.45
N VAL A 76 -11.69 -16.98 25.36
CA VAL A 76 -12.13 -15.94 26.33
C VAL A 76 -12.75 -14.76 25.59
N ILE A 77 -13.81 -14.18 26.16
CA ILE A 77 -14.79 -13.31 25.50
C ILE A 77 -14.58 -11.83 25.88
N CYS A 78 -14.99 -10.90 25.00
CA CYS A 78 -14.86 -9.45 25.19
C CYS A 78 -16.01 -8.83 26.02
N PRO A 79 -15.70 -7.90 26.94
CA PRO A 79 -16.58 -6.81 27.37
C PRO A 79 -16.14 -5.46 26.74
N LYS A 80 -16.95 -4.38 26.65
CA LYS A 80 -18.42 -4.21 26.64
C LYS A 80 -18.75 -2.90 25.88
N HIS A 81 -20.03 -2.57 25.71
CA HIS A 81 -20.50 -1.41 24.92
C HIS A 81 -20.25 -0.03 25.57
N VAL A 82 -20.24 1.00 24.71
CA VAL A 82 -21.06 2.21 24.87
C VAL A 82 -21.88 2.41 23.58
N ARG A 83 -23.03 3.08 23.65
CA ARG A 83 -23.84 3.56 22.52
C ARG A 83 -23.92 5.08 22.62
N ASP A 84 -23.94 5.78 21.48
CA ASP A 84 -24.43 7.15 21.40
C ASP A 84 -25.73 7.19 20.60
N ALA A 85 -26.62 8.13 20.93
CA ALA A 85 -27.91 8.31 20.26
C ALA A 85 -27.78 9.22 19.02
N ALA A 86 -28.78 9.15 18.13
CA ALA A 86 -28.88 10.03 16.97
C ALA A 86 -30.28 10.64 16.91
N ASP A 87 -30.36 11.96 17.02
CA ASP A 87 -31.55 12.77 16.74
C ASP A 87 -31.51 13.35 15.32
N GLY A 88 -32.67 13.72 14.80
CA GLY A 88 -32.82 14.41 13.50
C GLY A 88 -33.37 13.50 12.40
N GLY A 89 -34.69 13.49 12.25
CA GLY A 89 -35.39 12.65 11.25
C GLY A 89 -35.53 13.31 9.88
N VAL A 90 -35.30 12.51 8.84
CA VAL A 90 -35.95 12.61 7.52
C VAL A 90 -36.20 11.16 7.08
N GLU A 91 -37.38 10.85 6.55
CA GLU A 91 -37.67 9.53 5.96
C GLU A 91 -36.99 9.37 4.59
N ALA A 92 -35.67 9.19 4.62
CA ALA A 92 -34.95 8.55 3.53
C ALA A 92 -35.27 7.04 3.57
N ASN A 93 -35.38 6.41 2.38
CA ASN A 93 -35.42 4.95 2.27
C ASN A 93 -34.04 4.37 2.65
N PHE A 94 -33.79 4.21 3.95
CA PHE A 94 -32.50 3.76 4.50
C PHE A 94 -32.14 2.36 3.96
N SER A 95 -31.13 2.30 3.12
CA SER A 95 -30.63 1.02 2.62
C SER A 95 -29.94 0.23 3.73
N ALA A 96 -29.81 -1.09 3.55
CA ALA A 96 -28.97 -1.91 4.44
C ALA A 96 -27.50 -1.42 4.46
N ALA A 97 -27.01 -0.77 3.39
CA ALA A 97 -25.69 -0.15 3.36
C ALA A 97 -25.60 1.09 4.26
N ASP A 98 -26.68 1.89 4.35
CA ASP A 98 -26.75 3.07 5.21
C ASP A 98 -26.83 2.72 6.70
N ALA A 99 -27.66 1.75 7.06
CA ALA A 99 -27.74 1.24 8.42
C ALA A 99 -26.39 0.63 8.91
N LEU A 100 -25.57 0.13 7.98
CA LEU A 100 -24.22 -0.38 8.24
C LEU A 100 -23.12 0.69 8.07
N GLY A 101 -23.46 1.94 7.76
CA GLY A 101 -22.52 3.05 7.59
C GLY A 101 -21.53 2.87 6.42
N LEU A 102 -21.88 2.07 5.41
CA LEU A 102 -21.05 1.82 4.24
C LEU A 102 -21.08 3.02 3.29
N ARG A 103 -19.91 3.51 2.90
CA ARG A 103 -19.73 4.74 2.11
C ARG A 103 -18.79 4.45 0.93
N PHE A 104 -19.36 3.85 -0.10
CA PHE A 104 -18.68 3.46 -1.34
C PHE A 104 -19.32 4.20 -2.52
N PRO A 105 -18.66 5.21 -3.13
CA PRO A 105 -19.18 5.86 -4.32
C PRO A 105 -19.35 4.86 -5.47
N ASN A 106 -20.52 4.87 -6.12
CA ASN A 106 -20.83 4.02 -7.26
C ASN A 106 -20.21 4.59 -8.57
N PRO A 107 -20.30 3.88 -9.72
CA PRO A 107 -19.74 4.35 -10.98
C PRO A 107 -20.31 5.70 -11.45
N ASP A 108 -21.59 5.96 -11.23
CA ASP A 108 -22.27 7.17 -11.70
C ASP A 108 -21.87 8.40 -10.90
N MET A 109 -21.68 8.27 -9.58
CA MET A 109 -21.08 9.32 -8.74
C MET A 109 -19.66 9.67 -9.20
N VAL A 110 -18.87 8.67 -9.63
CA VAL A 110 -17.53 8.88 -10.18
C VAL A 110 -17.56 9.56 -11.54
N ALA A 111 -18.55 9.25 -12.39
CA ALA A 111 -18.75 9.90 -13.69
C ALA A 111 -19.25 11.35 -13.53
N ALA A 112 -20.25 11.59 -12.69
CA ALA A 112 -20.76 12.92 -12.40
C ALA A 112 -19.68 13.83 -11.80
N ALA A 113 -18.87 13.31 -10.86
CA ALA A 113 -17.75 14.06 -10.31
C ALA A 113 -16.61 14.32 -11.32
N ALA A 114 -16.55 13.56 -12.42
CA ALA A 114 -15.64 13.82 -13.53
C ALA A 114 -16.17 14.89 -14.50
N ALA A 115 -17.48 14.91 -14.75
CA ALA A 115 -18.14 15.90 -15.61
C ALA A 115 -18.05 17.35 -15.09
N LEU A 116 -17.73 17.55 -13.81
CA LEU A 116 -17.49 18.87 -13.20
C LEU A 116 -16.16 19.53 -13.58
N PHE A 117 -15.25 18.82 -14.27
CA PHE A 117 -13.96 19.37 -14.69
C PHE A 117 -14.01 19.81 -16.16
N GLU A 118 -13.69 21.09 -16.41
CA GLU A 118 -13.50 21.62 -17.76
C GLU A 118 -12.49 20.76 -18.55
N PRO A 119 -12.92 20.12 -19.65
CA PRO A 119 -12.05 19.26 -20.44
C PRO A 119 -11.05 20.09 -21.24
N ALA A 120 -9.82 19.58 -21.37
CA ALA A 120 -8.88 20.07 -22.36
C ALA A 120 -9.45 19.87 -23.77
N GLN A 121 -9.20 20.83 -24.66
CA GLN A 121 -9.59 20.72 -26.06
C GLN A 121 -9.05 19.43 -26.71
N PRO A 122 -9.81 18.77 -27.60
CA PRO A 122 -9.30 17.65 -28.38
C PRO A 122 -8.06 18.01 -29.19
N TRP A 123 -7.18 17.03 -29.43
CA TRP A 123 -6.06 17.23 -30.37
C TRP A 123 -6.57 17.44 -31.79
N ALA A 124 -5.85 18.28 -32.54
CA ALA A 124 -5.90 18.27 -33.99
C ALA A 124 -5.61 16.86 -34.55
N SER A 125 -6.42 16.43 -35.52
CA SER A 125 -6.25 15.18 -36.24
C SER A 125 -5.30 15.37 -37.43
N GLY A 126 -4.26 14.55 -37.54
CA GLY A 126 -3.33 14.59 -38.67
C GLY A 126 -1.90 14.11 -38.37
N ARG A 127 -1.01 14.37 -39.34
CA ARG A 127 0.46 14.42 -39.18
C ARG A 127 0.87 15.77 -38.55
N ASP A 128 2.18 15.98 -38.37
CA ASP A 128 2.82 17.27 -38.03
C ASP A 128 2.38 17.92 -36.71
N ARG A 129 2.03 17.05 -35.75
CA ARG A 129 1.62 17.32 -34.36
C ARG A 129 2.66 18.05 -33.50
N LEU A 130 3.81 18.44 -34.05
CA LEU A 130 4.91 19.10 -33.32
C LEU A 130 4.78 20.64 -33.33
N GLY A 131 4.04 21.23 -34.27
CA GLY A 131 3.92 22.68 -34.42
C GLY A 131 2.78 23.35 -33.64
N VAL A 132 1.81 22.56 -33.14
CA VAL A 132 0.54 23.08 -32.57
C VAL A 132 0.42 22.80 -31.06
N GLU A 133 1.15 21.82 -30.54
CA GLU A 133 0.86 21.17 -29.26
C GLU A 133 2.03 21.28 -28.27
N PRO A 134 1.79 21.62 -26.98
CA PRO A 134 2.86 21.76 -26.00
C PRO A 134 3.67 20.48 -25.77
N GLU A 135 5.01 20.58 -25.85
CA GLU A 135 5.96 19.54 -25.36
C GLU A 135 5.74 19.16 -23.88
N SER A 136 5.04 20.01 -23.14
CA SER A 136 4.61 19.70 -21.79
C SER A 136 3.73 18.46 -21.75
N GLY A 137 2.87 18.20 -22.73
CA GLY A 137 2.11 16.95 -22.93
C GLY A 137 0.86 16.79 -22.04
N ARG A 138 -0.07 15.92 -22.45
CA ARG A 138 -1.43 15.83 -21.87
C ARG A 138 -1.45 15.54 -20.36
N PHE A 139 -2.14 16.41 -19.63
CA PHE A 139 -2.41 16.29 -18.20
C PHE A 139 -3.79 15.69 -17.96
N ARG A 140 -3.94 14.92 -16.88
CA ARG A 140 -5.21 14.25 -16.57
C ARG A 140 -5.44 14.03 -15.08
N ILE A 141 -6.70 13.99 -14.71
CA ILE A 141 -7.17 13.51 -13.41
C ILE A 141 -7.89 12.18 -13.64
N THR A 142 -7.56 11.17 -12.85
CA THR A 142 -8.31 9.92 -12.77
C THR A 142 -9.01 9.87 -11.43
N ILE A 143 -10.32 9.68 -11.46
CA ILE A 143 -11.22 9.64 -10.29
C ILE A 143 -11.72 8.20 -10.16
N GLY A 144 -11.84 7.70 -8.94
CA GLY A 144 -12.48 6.42 -8.61
C GLY A 144 -12.84 6.37 -7.13
N PRO A 145 -13.61 5.37 -6.65
CA PRO A 145 -14.35 5.47 -5.39
C PRO A 145 -13.51 5.81 -4.15
N GLY A 146 -12.25 5.37 -4.09
CA GLY A 146 -11.31 5.70 -3.01
C GLY A 146 -10.08 6.51 -3.43
N VAL A 147 -10.03 7.04 -4.65
CA VAL A 147 -8.79 7.59 -5.21
C VAL A 147 -9.02 8.77 -6.16
N VAL A 148 -8.20 9.80 -6.01
CA VAL A 148 -8.01 10.82 -7.06
C VAL A 148 -6.53 10.88 -7.41
N ARG A 149 -6.22 10.60 -8.67
CA ARG A 149 -4.87 10.44 -9.20
C ARG A 149 -4.60 11.51 -10.25
N LEU A 150 -3.64 12.37 -9.96
CA LEU A 150 -3.03 13.24 -10.95
C LEU A 150 -2.11 12.37 -11.83
N GLY A 151 -2.30 12.47 -13.13
CA GLY A 151 -1.57 11.73 -14.14
C GLY A 151 -1.16 12.63 -15.30
N TRP A 152 -0.18 12.19 -16.06
CA TRP A 152 0.40 12.97 -17.14
C TRP A 152 1.07 12.06 -18.15
N THR A 153 0.99 12.42 -19.44
CA THR A 153 1.44 11.60 -20.56
C THR A 153 2.13 12.48 -21.61
N ARG A 154 3.43 12.27 -21.86
CA ARG A 154 4.05 12.76 -23.11
C ARG A 154 3.71 11.78 -24.24
N PRO A 155 2.96 12.16 -25.29
CA PRO A 155 2.71 11.29 -26.43
C PRO A 155 4.02 10.91 -27.14
N VAL A 156 4.92 11.88 -27.30
CA VAL A 156 6.30 11.70 -27.83
C VAL A 156 7.11 10.64 -27.07
N ARG A 157 6.75 10.28 -25.82
CA ARG A 157 7.43 9.18 -25.09
C ARG A 157 7.01 7.79 -25.55
N ALA A 158 5.86 7.62 -26.21
CA ALA A 158 5.43 6.35 -26.78
C ALA A 158 6.20 6.07 -28.08
N GLU A 159 6.26 7.06 -28.96
CA GLU A 159 7.05 7.06 -30.20
C GLU A 159 8.55 6.88 -29.90
N LYS A 160 9.13 7.73 -29.04
CA LYS A 160 10.50 7.52 -28.57
C LYS A 160 10.68 6.23 -27.75
N ALA A 161 9.64 5.49 -27.40
CA ALA A 161 9.73 4.16 -26.78
C ALA A 161 9.59 3.01 -27.77
N SER A 162 8.87 3.17 -28.88
CA SER A 162 8.90 2.25 -30.01
C SER A 162 10.24 2.33 -30.74
N GLU A 163 10.79 3.54 -30.97
CA GLU A 163 12.19 3.74 -31.41
C GLU A 163 13.18 2.95 -30.56
N ARG A 164 13.13 3.11 -29.22
CA ARG A 164 13.98 2.37 -28.28
C ARG A 164 13.60 0.89 -28.13
N ALA A 165 12.43 0.45 -28.61
CA ALA A 165 12.07 -0.96 -28.68
C ALA A 165 12.63 -1.60 -29.96
N VAL A 166 12.57 -0.92 -31.10
CA VAL A 166 13.25 -1.30 -32.35
C VAL A 166 14.77 -1.30 -32.15
N GLY A 167 15.31 -0.28 -31.47
CA GLY A 167 16.74 -0.22 -31.12
C GLY A 167 17.18 -1.36 -30.21
N ARG A 168 16.39 -1.70 -29.18
CA ARG A 168 16.63 -2.91 -28.37
C ARG A 168 16.52 -4.18 -29.22
N HIS A 169 15.44 -4.35 -29.98
CA HIS A 169 15.22 -5.54 -30.79
C HIS A 169 16.34 -5.77 -31.82
N ARG A 170 16.86 -4.72 -32.46
CA ARG A 170 18.07 -4.81 -33.33
C ARG A 170 19.30 -5.27 -32.55
N LEU A 171 19.47 -4.81 -31.32
CA LEU A 171 20.60 -5.17 -30.44
C LEU A 171 20.44 -6.59 -29.85
N ASP A 172 19.20 -7.00 -29.54
CA ASP A 172 18.84 -8.36 -29.14
C ASP A 172 19.08 -9.34 -30.30
N VAL A 173 18.71 -8.98 -31.53
CA VAL A 173 18.98 -9.75 -32.76
C VAL A 173 20.49 -9.80 -33.09
N ALA A 174 21.23 -8.71 -32.90
CA ALA A 174 22.69 -8.72 -33.06
C ALA A 174 23.36 -9.67 -32.06
N ASN A 175 22.99 -9.58 -30.77
CA ASN A 175 23.44 -10.52 -29.74
C ASN A 175 23.05 -11.97 -30.08
N GLU A 176 21.90 -12.20 -30.70
CA GLU A 176 21.44 -13.53 -31.12
C GLU A 176 22.27 -14.10 -32.27
N VAL A 177 22.53 -13.29 -33.30
CA VAL A 177 23.40 -13.66 -34.44
C VAL A 177 24.81 -14.00 -33.96
N ASP A 178 25.36 -13.21 -33.04
CA ASP A 178 26.68 -13.48 -32.47
C ASP A 178 26.66 -14.69 -31.50
N ARG A 179 25.53 -14.97 -30.82
CA ARG A 179 25.34 -16.19 -30.02
C ARG A 179 25.34 -17.46 -30.87
N VAL A 180 24.65 -17.43 -32.01
CA VAL A 180 24.59 -18.54 -32.99
C VAL A 180 25.96 -18.76 -33.63
N LYS A 181 26.66 -17.70 -34.04
CA LYS A 181 28.03 -17.80 -34.59
C LYS A 181 29.07 -18.33 -33.60
N ALA A 182 28.85 -18.14 -32.29
CA ALA A 182 29.78 -18.53 -31.25
C ALA A 182 29.41 -19.85 -30.53
N ASP A 183 28.39 -20.56 -31.02
CA ASP A 183 27.81 -21.79 -30.47
C ASP A 183 27.63 -21.79 -28.94
N ARG A 184 27.04 -20.70 -28.42
CA ARG A 184 26.83 -20.53 -26.97
C ARG A 184 25.38 -20.72 -26.58
N ASP A 185 24.98 -21.98 -26.40
CA ASP A 185 23.73 -22.23 -25.71
C ASP A 185 23.79 -21.64 -24.28
N ARG A 186 22.79 -20.84 -23.95
CA ARG A 186 22.67 -20.14 -22.67
C ARG A 186 21.29 -20.42 -22.10
N PRO A 187 21.18 -21.12 -20.96
CA PRO A 187 19.88 -21.36 -20.35
C PRO A 187 19.20 -20.03 -20.02
N ASN A 188 17.90 -19.96 -20.30
CA ASN A 188 17.09 -18.78 -20.02
C ASN A 188 17.29 -18.32 -18.56
N PRO A 189 17.53 -17.02 -18.30
CA PRO A 189 17.77 -16.54 -16.95
C PRO A 189 16.56 -16.85 -16.07
N PRO A 190 16.72 -17.51 -14.91
CA PRO A 190 15.60 -18.05 -14.15
C PRO A 190 14.65 -16.92 -13.73
N GLY A 191 13.38 -17.08 -14.08
CA GLY A 191 12.33 -16.09 -13.80
C GLY A 191 12.29 -15.74 -12.31
N ARG A 192 12.51 -14.45 -12.01
CA ARG A 192 12.78 -13.94 -10.65
C ARG A 192 11.80 -14.51 -9.60
N THR A 193 12.31 -15.37 -8.72
CA THR A 193 11.58 -15.90 -7.57
C THR A 193 10.96 -14.79 -6.74
N ILE A 194 9.68 -14.98 -6.39
CA ILE A 194 8.95 -14.10 -5.48
C ILE A 194 9.14 -14.63 -4.06
N THR A 195 9.98 -13.96 -3.27
CA THR A 195 10.30 -14.33 -1.88
C THR A 195 9.49 -13.57 -0.82
N GLU A 196 8.91 -12.42 -1.19
CA GLU A 196 8.13 -11.55 -0.29
C GLU A 196 7.08 -10.71 -1.05
N TRP A 197 6.10 -10.18 -0.33
CA TRP A 197 5.14 -9.21 -0.88
C TRP A 197 5.77 -7.81 -1.01
N SER A 198 6.56 -7.61 -2.07
CA SER A 198 7.33 -6.37 -2.29
C SER A 198 6.51 -5.07 -2.18
N ARG A 199 7.17 -4.00 -1.68
CA ARG A 199 6.62 -2.63 -1.55
C ARG A 199 5.95 -2.07 -2.82
N LYS A 200 6.35 -2.53 -4.01
CA LYS A 200 5.72 -2.16 -5.31
C LYS A 200 4.38 -2.89 -5.53
N SER A 201 4.35 -4.22 -5.34
CA SER A 201 3.12 -5.02 -5.44
C SER A 201 2.09 -4.53 -4.42
N ARG A 202 2.56 -4.33 -3.19
CA ARG A 202 1.87 -3.62 -2.12
C ARG A 202 1.19 -2.33 -2.59
N ALA A 203 1.95 -1.32 -3.05
CA ALA A 203 1.37 -0.04 -3.46
C ALA A 203 0.33 -0.18 -4.60
N ALA A 204 0.55 -1.11 -5.54
CA ALA A 204 -0.40 -1.43 -6.60
C ALA A 204 -1.71 -2.06 -6.08
N THR A 205 -1.68 -2.87 -5.02
CA THR A 205 -2.87 -3.39 -4.33
C THR A 205 -3.70 -2.25 -3.75
N CYS A 206 -3.06 -1.37 -2.97
CA CYS A 206 -3.68 -0.24 -2.28
C CYS A 206 -4.40 0.68 -3.28
N ARG A 207 -3.74 0.99 -4.39
CA ARG A 207 -4.35 1.75 -5.49
C ARG A 207 -5.50 0.96 -6.15
N THR A 208 -5.28 -0.31 -6.51
CA THR A 208 -6.30 -1.11 -7.23
C THR A 208 -7.56 -1.28 -6.42
N PHE A 209 -7.48 -1.59 -5.13
CA PHE A 209 -8.67 -1.75 -4.27
C PHE A 209 -9.42 -0.44 -4.03
N ALA A 210 -8.79 0.72 -4.23
CA ALA A 210 -9.45 2.03 -4.21
C ALA A 210 -9.96 2.48 -5.61
N GLU A 211 -9.62 1.74 -6.66
CA GLU A 211 -10.08 1.92 -8.05
C GLU A 211 -11.27 0.98 -8.40
N LEU A 212 -11.75 0.14 -7.47
CA LEU A 212 -12.82 -0.82 -7.72
C LEU A 212 -14.22 -0.24 -7.49
N ASP A 213 -15.15 -0.72 -8.29
CA ASP A 213 -16.57 -0.74 -7.97
C ASP A 213 -16.84 -1.78 -6.85
N TYR A 214 -17.71 -1.41 -5.92
CA TYR A 214 -18.19 -2.24 -4.82
C TYR A 214 -19.72 -2.27 -4.68
N THR A 215 -20.47 -1.53 -5.51
CA THR A 215 -21.95 -1.57 -5.57
C THR A 215 -22.48 -3.01 -5.60
N PRO A 216 -21.95 -3.93 -6.44
CA PRO A 216 -22.35 -5.34 -6.47
C PRO A 216 -22.09 -6.17 -5.20
N LEU A 217 -21.53 -5.57 -4.14
CA LEU A 217 -21.37 -6.14 -2.81
C LEU A 217 -22.14 -5.36 -1.74
N VAL A 218 -22.06 -4.02 -1.73
CA VAL A 218 -22.67 -3.20 -0.66
C VAL A 218 -24.18 -3.02 -0.83
N GLU A 219 -24.68 -2.94 -2.08
CA GLU A 219 -26.12 -2.83 -2.37
C GLU A 219 -26.81 -4.21 -2.43
N SER A 220 -26.07 -5.31 -2.21
CA SER A 220 -26.61 -6.68 -2.25
C SER A 220 -27.54 -7.06 -1.07
N GLY A 221 -27.82 -6.13 -0.16
CA GLY A 221 -28.61 -6.37 1.07
C GLY A 221 -27.92 -7.25 2.12
N ARG A 222 -26.64 -7.56 1.93
CA ARG A 222 -25.86 -8.51 2.76
C ARG A 222 -24.76 -7.79 3.52
N VAL A 223 -24.44 -8.28 4.72
CA VAL A 223 -23.42 -7.69 5.58
C VAL A 223 -22.02 -8.08 5.09
N PRO A 224 -21.11 -7.14 4.75
CA PRO A 224 -19.76 -7.48 4.35
C PRO A 224 -18.95 -8.13 5.48
N ALA A 225 -18.20 -9.19 5.18
CA ALA A 225 -17.43 -9.96 6.14
C ALA A 225 -16.01 -10.25 5.64
N MET A 226 -15.07 -10.36 6.59
CA MET A 226 -13.75 -10.92 6.36
C MET A 226 -13.82 -12.44 6.42
N VAL A 227 -13.92 -13.09 5.26
CA VAL A 227 -13.93 -14.55 5.13
C VAL A 227 -12.48 -15.04 4.98
N THR A 228 -12.07 -16.00 5.81
CA THR A 228 -10.69 -16.47 5.88
C THR A 228 -10.64 -17.96 5.61
N LEU A 229 -9.72 -18.37 4.72
CA LEU A 229 -9.48 -19.75 4.32
C LEU A 229 -8.04 -20.14 4.66
N THR A 230 -7.83 -21.25 5.36
CA THR A 230 -6.52 -21.77 5.75
C THR A 230 -6.39 -23.26 5.44
N TYR A 231 -5.19 -23.82 5.61
CA TYR A 231 -4.88 -25.23 5.31
C TYR A 231 -4.75 -26.08 6.60
N PRO A 232 -4.75 -27.43 6.51
CA PRO A 232 -4.49 -28.35 7.63
C PRO A 232 -3.15 -28.11 8.36
N GLY A 233 -2.84 -28.97 9.34
CA GLY A 233 -1.53 -28.99 10.01
C GLY A 233 -0.42 -29.30 9.02
N ASP A 234 -0.49 -30.47 8.38
CA ASP A 234 0.28 -30.79 7.18
C ASP A 234 -0.33 -30.11 5.95
N TRP A 235 -0.01 -28.82 5.82
CA TRP A 235 -0.42 -28.05 4.65
C TRP A 235 0.46 -28.35 3.42
N GLU A 236 1.66 -28.90 3.58
CA GLU A 236 2.62 -29.06 2.49
C GLU A 236 2.23 -30.21 1.55
N THR A 237 1.67 -31.29 2.11
CA THR A 237 1.10 -32.41 1.33
C THR A 237 0.06 -31.97 0.31
N VAL A 238 -0.77 -30.98 0.65
CA VAL A 238 -1.91 -30.49 -0.18
C VAL A 238 -1.66 -29.15 -0.89
N ALA A 239 -0.75 -28.31 -0.40
CA ALA A 239 -0.45 -26.98 -0.95
C ALA A 239 1.05 -26.82 -1.27
N ARG A 240 1.56 -27.79 -2.05
CA ARG A 240 2.97 -27.96 -2.48
C ARG A 240 3.59 -26.76 -3.20
N ASP A 241 2.74 -25.87 -3.73
CA ASP A 241 3.09 -24.64 -4.43
C ASP A 241 1.91 -23.64 -4.45
N GLY A 242 2.19 -22.41 -4.89
CA GLY A 242 1.18 -21.37 -5.05
C GLY A 242 0.10 -21.66 -6.12
N ALA A 243 0.36 -22.54 -7.09
CA ALA A 243 -0.58 -22.87 -8.16
C ALA A 243 -1.68 -23.81 -7.66
N SER A 244 -1.34 -24.78 -6.81
CA SER A 244 -2.27 -25.63 -6.05
C SER A 244 -3.26 -24.77 -5.27
N VAL A 245 -2.76 -23.77 -4.54
CA VAL A 245 -3.60 -22.83 -3.78
C VAL A 245 -4.51 -22.00 -4.70
N LYS A 246 -4.06 -21.59 -5.90
CA LYS A 246 -4.96 -20.90 -6.85
C LYS A 246 -5.98 -21.86 -7.47
N ARG A 247 -5.64 -23.14 -7.69
CA ARG A 247 -6.56 -24.19 -8.15
C ARG A 247 -7.69 -24.40 -7.13
N HIS A 248 -7.38 -24.47 -5.84
CA HIS A 248 -8.40 -24.53 -4.78
C HIS A 248 -9.33 -23.30 -4.81
N MET A 249 -8.78 -22.08 -4.98
CA MET A 249 -9.60 -20.87 -5.16
C MET A 249 -10.44 -20.86 -6.46
N VAL A 250 -10.03 -21.56 -7.53
CA VAL A 250 -10.87 -21.75 -8.74
C VAL A 250 -12.00 -22.74 -8.44
N LEU A 251 -11.70 -23.87 -7.80
CA LEU A 251 -12.70 -24.89 -7.44
C LEU A 251 -13.76 -24.32 -6.48
N TRP A 252 -13.34 -23.55 -5.47
CA TRP A 252 -14.25 -22.95 -4.49
C TRP A 252 -15.27 -22.01 -5.16
N ARG A 253 -14.81 -21.15 -6.09
CA ARG A 253 -15.71 -20.30 -6.88
C ARG A 253 -16.67 -21.10 -7.74
N LYS A 254 -16.22 -22.18 -8.37
CA LYS A 254 -17.09 -23.07 -9.16
C LYS A 254 -18.12 -23.80 -8.27
N ARG A 255 -17.80 -24.13 -7.02
CA ARG A 255 -18.78 -24.68 -6.06
C ARG A 255 -19.76 -23.59 -5.59
N PHE A 256 -19.27 -22.39 -5.22
CA PHE A 256 -20.10 -21.25 -4.82
C PHE A 256 -21.16 -20.90 -5.88
N GLN A 257 -20.76 -20.80 -7.15
CA GLN A 257 -21.69 -20.43 -8.22
C GLN A 257 -22.81 -21.46 -8.42
N ARG A 258 -22.54 -22.76 -8.18
CA ARG A 258 -23.59 -23.79 -8.20
C ARG A 258 -24.50 -23.68 -6.98
N GLU A 259 -23.92 -23.52 -5.79
CA GLU A 259 -24.66 -23.46 -4.53
C GLU A 259 -25.66 -22.31 -4.48
N TRP A 260 -25.23 -21.11 -4.90
CA TRP A 260 -25.97 -19.86 -4.72
C TRP A 260 -26.58 -19.31 -6.02
N GLY A 261 -26.26 -19.90 -7.18
CA GLY A 261 -26.73 -19.45 -8.50
C GLY A 261 -26.05 -18.17 -9.03
N GLU A 262 -25.20 -17.52 -8.23
CA GLU A 262 -24.55 -16.24 -8.54
C GLU A 262 -23.01 -16.34 -8.51
N PRO A 263 -22.28 -15.51 -9.27
CA PRO A 263 -20.82 -15.48 -9.22
C PRO A 263 -20.33 -14.89 -7.90
N ALA A 264 -19.37 -15.56 -7.25
CA ALA A 264 -18.70 -15.02 -6.06
C ALA A 264 -17.98 -13.69 -6.39
N ARG A 265 -18.28 -12.63 -5.65
CA ARG A 265 -17.63 -11.31 -5.79
C ARG A 265 -16.78 -11.03 -4.55
N TYR A 266 -15.49 -10.73 -4.73
CA TYR A 266 -14.57 -10.50 -3.62
C TYR A 266 -13.24 -9.86 -4.03
N ILE A 267 -12.63 -9.13 -3.11
CA ILE A 267 -11.17 -8.88 -3.12
C ILE A 267 -10.47 -9.91 -2.23
N TRP A 268 -9.21 -10.25 -2.54
CA TRP A 268 -8.46 -11.20 -1.72
C TRP A 268 -6.98 -10.86 -1.57
N LYS A 269 -6.42 -11.39 -0.48
CA LYS A 269 -4.99 -11.38 -0.15
C LYS A 269 -4.56 -12.73 0.39
N LEU A 270 -3.34 -13.11 0.05
CA LEU A 270 -2.58 -14.19 0.66
C LEU A 270 -1.66 -13.62 1.74
N GLU A 271 -1.74 -14.19 2.93
CA GLU A 271 -0.78 -14.13 4.02
C GLU A 271 -0.26 -15.56 4.29
N PHE A 272 0.73 -15.71 5.16
CA PHE A 272 1.20 -17.01 5.67
C PHE A 272 1.11 -17.04 7.20
N GLN A 273 0.72 -18.18 7.77
CA GLN A 273 0.72 -18.41 9.22
C GLN A 273 2.15 -18.65 9.72
N ARG A 274 2.39 -18.59 11.05
CA ARG A 274 3.73 -18.87 11.63
C ARG A 274 4.29 -20.24 11.23
N ARG A 275 3.43 -21.24 10.97
CA ARG A 275 3.80 -22.57 10.46
C ARG A 275 4.04 -22.64 8.93
N GLY A 276 4.19 -21.51 8.24
CA GLY A 276 4.29 -21.44 6.78
C GLY A 276 2.98 -21.64 6.02
N ALA A 277 1.94 -22.18 6.65
CA ALA A 277 0.65 -22.49 6.00
C ALA A 277 0.04 -21.26 5.28
N PRO A 278 -0.38 -21.40 4.00
CA PRO A 278 -1.08 -20.36 3.26
C PRO A 278 -2.37 -19.93 3.97
N HIS A 279 -2.63 -18.63 3.99
CA HIS A 279 -3.77 -18.03 4.69
C HIS A 279 -4.42 -16.98 3.76
N ILE A 280 -5.64 -17.23 3.32
CA ILE A 280 -6.31 -16.40 2.31
C ILE A 280 -7.41 -15.60 3.01
N HIS A 281 -7.26 -14.28 3.03
CA HIS A 281 -8.31 -13.36 3.45
C HIS A 281 -9.08 -12.88 2.22
N LEU A 282 -10.41 -13.04 2.26
CA LEU A 282 -11.38 -12.54 1.30
C LEU A 282 -12.22 -11.46 2.00
N TRP A 283 -12.52 -10.35 1.32
CA TRP A 283 -13.62 -9.47 1.73
C TRP A 283 -14.69 -9.53 0.67
N MET A 284 -15.88 -9.88 1.13
CA MET A 284 -17.07 -10.21 0.34
C MET A 284 -18.31 -9.95 1.18
N ALA A 285 -19.48 -10.02 0.57
CA ALA A 285 -20.76 -10.09 1.29
C ALA A 285 -21.27 -11.54 1.20
N PRO A 286 -21.15 -12.34 2.28
CA PRO A 286 -21.66 -13.71 2.30
C PRO A 286 -23.15 -13.78 1.94
N PRO A 287 -23.59 -14.80 1.19
CA PRO A 287 -25.02 -15.05 1.00
C PRO A 287 -25.76 -15.22 2.33
N ASN A 288 -26.90 -14.55 2.45
CA ASN A 288 -27.86 -14.75 3.53
C ASN A 288 -28.71 -15.99 3.24
N GLY A 289 -29.24 -16.64 4.29
CA GLY A 289 -30.13 -17.80 4.15
C GLY A 289 -29.42 -19.15 3.94
N LEU A 290 -30.10 -20.05 3.22
CA LEU A 290 -29.63 -21.41 2.92
C LEU A 290 -29.28 -21.52 1.43
N GLY A 291 -28.21 -22.26 1.12
CA GLY A 291 -27.86 -22.60 -0.26
C GLY A 291 -28.71 -23.75 -0.81
N ARG A 292 -28.52 -24.11 -2.09
CA ARG A 292 -29.21 -25.25 -2.72
C ARG A 292 -29.06 -26.58 -1.98
N SER A 293 -28.01 -26.75 -1.19
CA SER A 293 -27.79 -27.94 -0.34
C SER A 293 -28.44 -27.85 1.04
N GLY A 294 -29.30 -26.86 1.30
CA GLY A 294 -29.97 -26.63 2.58
C GLY A 294 -29.04 -26.12 3.70
N ARG A 295 -27.75 -25.94 3.42
CA ARG A 295 -26.73 -25.50 4.41
C ARG A 295 -26.64 -23.98 4.47
N LYS A 296 -26.39 -23.44 5.67
CA LYS A 296 -25.99 -22.03 5.86
C LYS A 296 -24.57 -21.83 5.32
N PHE A 297 -24.25 -20.61 4.90
CA PHE A 297 -22.95 -20.31 4.28
C PHE A 297 -21.74 -20.72 5.13
N ARG A 298 -21.79 -20.60 6.47
CA ARG A 298 -20.69 -21.03 7.36
C ARG A 298 -20.37 -22.53 7.21
N ASP A 299 -21.40 -23.36 7.28
CA ASP A 299 -21.27 -24.81 7.39
C ASP A 299 -20.97 -25.42 6.01
N TRP A 300 -21.59 -24.83 4.98
CA TRP A 300 -21.20 -25.02 3.59
C TRP A 300 -19.72 -24.68 3.35
N LEU A 301 -19.26 -23.50 3.79
CA LEU A 301 -17.89 -23.03 3.56
C LEU A 301 -16.85 -23.97 4.22
N SER A 302 -17.12 -24.38 5.46
CA SER A 302 -16.30 -25.35 6.21
C SER A 302 -16.17 -26.68 5.48
N GLN A 303 -17.30 -27.28 5.08
CA GLN A 303 -17.34 -28.56 4.37
C GLN A 303 -16.67 -28.46 2.99
N GLU A 304 -17.11 -27.54 2.13
CA GLU A 304 -16.61 -27.44 0.76
C GLU A 304 -15.14 -27.05 0.70
N TRP A 305 -14.60 -26.28 1.66
CA TRP A 305 -13.18 -25.96 1.68
C TRP A 305 -12.32 -27.17 2.08
N ALA A 306 -12.76 -27.97 3.05
CA ALA A 306 -12.11 -29.24 3.38
C ALA A 306 -12.13 -30.20 2.17
N ASP A 307 -13.29 -30.36 1.52
CA ASP A 307 -13.48 -31.24 0.37
C ASP A 307 -12.84 -30.72 -0.95
N ILE A 308 -12.33 -29.49 -0.96
CA ILE A 308 -11.52 -28.93 -2.06
C ILE A 308 -10.03 -29.11 -1.82
N VAL A 309 -9.60 -29.03 -0.55
CA VAL A 309 -8.21 -29.25 -0.14
C VAL A 309 -7.90 -30.75 -0.06
N ALA A 310 -8.91 -31.59 0.22
CA ALA A 310 -8.91 -33.04 0.09
C ALA A 310 -7.65 -33.71 0.68
N HIS A 311 -7.40 -33.47 1.97
CA HIS A 311 -6.24 -34.05 2.65
C HIS A 311 -6.37 -35.58 2.75
N PRO A 312 -5.34 -36.37 2.37
CA PRO A 312 -5.44 -37.83 2.30
C PRO A 312 -5.56 -38.50 3.67
N ASP A 313 -4.91 -37.96 4.71
CA ASP A 313 -5.20 -38.32 6.09
C ASP A 313 -6.54 -37.71 6.54
N ALA A 314 -7.47 -38.60 6.94
CA ALA A 314 -8.80 -38.29 7.40
C ALA A 314 -8.83 -37.48 8.70
N GLU A 315 -7.84 -37.63 9.60
CA GLU A 315 -7.83 -36.86 10.85
C GLU A 315 -7.46 -35.39 10.59
N GLN A 316 -6.46 -35.14 9.75
CA GLN A 316 -6.15 -33.80 9.24
C GLN A 316 -7.33 -33.20 8.46
N CYS A 317 -8.07 -34.00 7.70
CA CYS A 317 -9.28 -33.56 7.01
C CYS A 317 -10.40 -33.16 8.00
N ALA A 318 -10.66 -33.95 9.05
CA ALA A 318 -11.63 -33.63 10.09
C ALA A 318 -11.26 -32.38 10.89
N ARG A 319 -10.00 -32.27 11.33
CA ARG A 319 -9.43 -31.06 11.97
C ARG A 319 -9.54 -29.83 11.06
N HIS A 320 -9.29 -30.01 9.75
CA HIS A 320 -9.37 -28.93 8.76
C HIS A 320 -10.81 -28.50 8.46
N ARG A 321 -11.79 -29.40 8.49
CA ARG A 321 -13.22 -29.03 8.41
C ARG A 321 -13.60 -28.09 9.57
N LEU A 322 -13.20 -28.41 10.80
CA LEU A 322 -13.52 -27.63 11.99
C LEU A 322 -12.79 -26.27 12.06
N ALA A 323 -11.52 -26.19 11.68
CA ALA A 323 -10.66 -25.02 11.88
C ALA A 323 -10.11 -24.36 10.60
N GLY A 324 -10.47 -24.86 9.42
CA GLY A 324 -9.95 -24.44 8.12
C GLY A 324 -10.55 -23.13 7.58
N THR A 325 -11.63 -22.64 8.19
CA THR A 325 -12.37 -21.46 7.71
C THR A 325 -12.83 -20.58 8.87
N ALA A 326 -12.84 -19.26 8.70
CA ALA A 326 -13.43 -18.31 9.65
C ALA A 326 -14.19 -17.19 8.93
N ILE A 327 -15.19 -16.61 9.58
CA ILE A 327 -15.99 -15.49 9.06
C ILE A 327 -16.08 -14.43 10.15
N ASP A 328 -15.56 -13.23 9.86
CA ASP A 328 -15.52 -12.12 10.81
C ASP A 328 -16.24 -10.89 10.23
N ILE A 329 -17.45 -10.67 10.74
CA ILE A 329 -18.33 -9.55 10.34
C ILE A 329 -17.80 -8.21 10.86
N LEU A 330 -17.24 -8.17 12.08
CA LEU A 330 -16.78 -6.92 12.71
C LEU A 330 -15.58 -6.33 11.97
N ASN A 331 -14.63 -7.16 11.53
CA ASN A 331 -13.55 -6.73 10.65
C ASN A 331 -13.99 -6.50 9.20
N GLY A 332 -15.11 -7.07 8.77
CA GLY A 332 -15.77 -6.71 7.51
C GLY A 332 -16.32 -5.28 7.52
N LEU A 333 -17.08 -4.93 8.57
CA LEU A 333 -17.72 -3.62 8.76
C LEU A 333 -16.74 -2.48 9.07
N ARG A 334 -15.61 -2.76 9.74
CA ARG A 334 -14.50 -1.80 9.91
C ARG A 334 -13.93 -1.25 8.60
N ALA A 335 -14.22 -1.92 7.49
CA ALA A 335 -13.77 -1.57 6.15
C ALA A 335 -14.81 -0.73 5.38
N CYS A 336 -15.60 0.10 6.07
CA CYS A 336 -16.79 0.80 5.54
C CYS A 336 -16.56 1.87 4.45
N ASP A 337 -15.33 2.13 4.02
CA ASP A 337 -15.05 2.97 2.85
C ASP A 337 -13.87 2.41 2.01
N PRO A 338 -13.81 2.69 0.70
CA PRO A 338 -12.76 2.20 -0.20
C PRO A 338 -11.32 2.39 0.30
N LYS A 339 -11.02 3.50 1.00
CA LYS A 339 -9.70 3.77 1.56
C LYS A 339 -9.44 2.96 2.82
N ARG A 340 -10.41 2.83 3.74
CA ARG A 340 -10.30 1.96 4.92
C ARG A 340 -10.11 0.51 4.49
N LEU A 341 -10.90 0.03 3.52
CA LEU A 341 -10.77 -1.32 2.94
C LEU A 341 -9.41 -1.53 2.28
N ALA A 342 -8.97 -0.59 1.42
CA ALA A 342 -7.65 -0.64 0.80
C ALA A 342 -6.53 -0.64 1.85
N ILE A 343 -6.60 0.20 2.91
CA ILE A 343 -5.61 0.26 3.99
C ILE A 343 -5.62 -1.01 4.84
N TYR A 344 -6.78 -1.57 5.16
CA TYR A 344 -6.94 -2.77 5.99
C TYR A 344 -6.17 -3.97 5.39
N PHE A 345 -6.49 -4.31 4.13
CA PHE A 345 -5.82 -5.39 3.41
C PHE A 345 -4.31 -5.19 3.32
N THR A 346 -3.90 -3.93 3.17
CA THR A 346 -2.54 -3.59 2.80
C THR A 346 -1.59 -3.44 3.98
N LYS A 347 -2.04 -2.87 5.10
CA LYS A 347 -1.22 -2.43 6.23
C LYS A 347 -0.12 -1.40 5.86
N HIS A 348 -0.05 -0.86 4.63
CA HIS A 348 1.02 0.07 4.17
C HIS A 348 1.06 1.42 4.90
N SER A 349 0.03 1.71 5.69
CA SER A 349 -0.06 2.90 6.55
C SER A 349 0.58 2.68 7.92
N SER A 350 0.83 1.44 8.33
CA SER A 350 1.62 1.15 9.53
C SER A 350 3.11 1.42 9.25
N PRO A 351 3.80 2.23 10.06
CA PRO A 351 5.25 2.41 9.96
C PRO A 351 6.04 1.12 10.27
N ASN A 352 5.40 0.13 10.90
CA ASN A 352 6.04 -1.02 11.52
C ASN A 352 6.45 -2.08 10.48
N SER A 353 7.46 -1.76 9.66
CA SER A 353 8.23 -2.76 8.89
C SER A 353 9.01 -3.74 9.79
N LEU A 354 8.95 -3.55 11.11
CA LEU A 354 9.50 -4.40 12.17
C LEU A 354 8.39 -4.99 13.07
N GLY A 355 7.11 -4.86 12.69
CA GLY A 355 6.00 -5.35 13.51
C GLY A 355 5.84 -6.87 13.44
N ASP A 356 5.35 -7.47 14.53
CA ASP A 356 5.27 -8.94 14.79
C ASP A 356 4.44 -9.77 13.80
N LYS A 357 3.92 -9.12 12.76
CA LYS A 357 3.04 -9.65 11.71
C LYS A 357 3.61 -9.44 10.30
N GLU A 358 4.79 -8.84 10.13
CA GLU A 358 5.41 -8.71 8.79
C GLU A 358 5.87 -10.07 8.23
N TYR A 359 6.13 -11.07 9.09
CA TYR A 359 6.39 -12.46 8.68
C TYR A 359 5.28 -13.02 7.77
N GLN A 360 4.04 -12.57 7.95
CA GLN A 360 2.87 -13.01 7.17
C GLN A 360 2.99 -12.70 5.68
N HIS A 361 3.95 -11.86 5.29
CA HIS A 361 4.20 -11.43 3.91
C HIS A 361 5.45 -12.08 3.28
N ILE A 362 6.15 -12.96 4.01
CA ILE A 362 7.35 -13.67 3.57
C ILE A 362 6.93 -15.06 3.05
N VAL A 363 7.45 -15.48 1.91
CA VAL A 363 7.16 -16.79 1.31
C VAL A 363 7.90 -17.89 2.08
N PRO A 364 7.25 -19.01 2.45
CA PRO A 364 7.89 -20.14 3.13
C PRO A 364 8.87 -20.86 2.19
N GLU A 365 9.92 -21.48 2.74
CA GLU A 365 11.03 -22.06 1.97
C GLU A 365 10.62 -23.06 0.86
N PRO A 366 9.66 -23.99 1.08
CA PRO A 366 9.22 -24.92 0.02
C PRO A 366 8.73 -24.23 -1.25
N TRP A 367 8.18 -23.01 -1.13
CA TRP A 367 7.67 -22.21 -2.24
C TRP A 367 8.72 -21.26 -2.87
N ARG A 368 9.94 -21.17 -2.33
CA ARG A 368 11.02 -20.35 -2.92
C ARG A 368 11.73 -21.04 -4.08
N LYS A 369 11.53 -22.36 -4.25
CA LYS A 369 12.00 -23.12 -5.41
C LYS A 369 11.38 -22.54 -6.70
N PRO A 370 12.12 -22.47 -7.83
CA PRO A 370 11.57 -22.01 -9.11
C PRO A 370 10.26 -22.72 -9.47
N GLY A 371 9.31 -21.96 -10.04
CA GLY A 371 7.96 -22.44 -10.35
C GLY A 371 6.99 -22.56 -9.16
N ARG A 372 7.46 -22.76 -7.92
CA ARG A 372 6.58 -23.03 -6.76
C ARG A 372 6.02 -21.80 -6.04
N GLY A 373 6.48 -20.61 -6.38
CA GLY A 373 6.13 -19.36 -5.69
C GLY A 373 4.63 -19.03 -5.66
N PRO A 374 4.21 -18.09 -4.79
CA PRO A 374 2.79 -17.75 -4.57
C PRO A 374 2.06 -17.15 -5.78
N GLY A 375 2.77 -16.88 -6.87
CA GLY A 375 2.32 -16.05 -7.99
C GLY A 375 1.92 -14.67 -7.50
N ARG A 376 0.62 -14.39 -7.44
CA ARG A 376 0.08 -13.16 -6.87
C ARG A 376 -0.26 -13.32 -5.38
N PHE A 377 0.21 -12.36 -4.59
CA PHE A 377 -0.16 -12.17 -3.18
C PHE A 377 -1.57 -11.61 -2.98
N TRP A 378 -2.24 -11.14 -4.03
CA TRP A 378 -3.54 -10.49 -3.95
C TRP A 378 -4.25 -10.54 -5.30
N GLY A 379 -5.56 -10.28 -5.28
CA GLY A 379 -6.35 -10.15 -6.49
C GLY A 379 -7.78 -9.71 -6.23
N VAL A 380 -8.58 -9.78 -7.30
CA VAL A 380 -9.98 -9.34 -7.38
C VAL A 380 -10.73 -10.39 -8.17
N HIS A 381 -12.00 -10.65 -7.84
CA HIS A 381 -12.90 -11.46 -8.64
C HIS A 381 -14.33 -10.92 -8.56
N GLY A 382 -15.06 -10.94 -9.67
CA GLY A 382 -16.45 -10.49 -9.75
C GLY A 382 -16.68 -8.98 -9.55
N LEU A 383 -15.62 -8.17 -9.50
CA LEU A 383 -15.66 -6.70 -9.36
C LEU A 383 -14.86 -6.05 -10.50
N GLN A 384 -15.31 -4.87 -10.94
CA GLN A 384 -14.67 -4.09 -12.01
C GLN A 384 -14.04 -2.79 -11.47
N ARG A 385 -13.47 -1.96 -12.36
CA ARG A 385 -12.88 -0.67 -12.02
C ARG A 385 -13.83 0.48 -12.36
N ALA A 386 -14.38 1.15 -11.35
CA ALA A 386 -15.09 2.42 -11.54
C ALA A 386 -14.06 3.55 -11.61
N THR A 387 -13.47 3.81 -12.78
CA THR A 387 -12.51 4.94 -12.92
C THR A 387 -12.79 5.81 -14.13
N ALA A 388 -13.26 7.03 -13.89
CA ALA A 388 -13.33 8.09 -14.89
C ALA A 388 -11.96 8.76 -15.08
N VAL A 389 -11.70 9.28 -16.28
CA VAL A 389 -10.47 10.01 -16.61
C VAL A 389 -10.85 11.28 -17.37
N VAL A 390 -10.50 12.43 -16.81
CA VAL A 390 -10.62 13.74 -17.48
C VAL A 390 -9.23 14.21 -17.88
N GLU A 391 -9.07 14.70 -19.10
CA GLU A 391 -7.88 15.43 -19.53
C GLU A 391 -8.13 16.93 -19.33
N ILE A 392 -7.15 17.64 -18.77
CA ILE A 392 -7.33 19.03 -18.32
C ILE A 392 -6.15 19.91 -18.75
N VAL A 393 -6.38 21.22 -18.82
CA VAL A 393 -5.33 22.20 -19.17
C VAL A 393 -4.21 22.23 -18.13
N GLN A 394 -3.03 22.72 -18.54
CA GLN A 394 -1.81 22.67 -17.74
C GLN A 394 -1.94 23.38 -16.39
N ASP A 395 -2.53 24.57 -16.36
CA ASP A 395 -2.59 25.38 -15.14
C ASP A 395 -3.61 24.83 -14.14
N ALA A 396 -4.75 24.32 -14.63
CA ALA A 396 -5.67 23.52 -13.82
C ALA A 396 -4.96 22.30 -13.19
N TYR A 397 -4.09 21.60 -13.94
CA TYR A 397 -3.30 20.49 -13.37
C TYR A 397 -2.26 20.95 -12.34
N LEU A 398 -1.60 22.09 -12.55
CA LEU A 398 -0.63 22.65 -11.61
C LEU A 398 -1.32 23.13 -10.33
N THR A 399 -2.47 23.79 -10.43
CA THR A 399 -3.30 24.20 -9.29
C THR A 399 -3.90 23.00 -8.57
N ALA A 400 -4.43 22.00 -9.27
CA ALA A 400 -4.87 20.73 -8.68
C ALA A 400 -3.73 20.03 -7.92
N ARG A 401 -2.51 20.03 -8.48
CA ARG A 401 -1.30 19.50 -7.81
C ARG A 401 -0.93 20.31 -6.57
N ARG A 402 -1.11 21.64 -6.56
CA ARG A 402 -0.93 22.49 -5.37
C ARG A 402 -1.97 22.16 -4.30
N ILE A 403 -3.25 22.06 -4.66
CA ILE A 403 -4.39 21.74 -3.78
C ILE A 403 -4.21 20.34 -3.17
N VAL A 404 -4.05 19.29 -3.98
CA VAL A 404 -3.85 17.91 -3.51
C VAL A 404 -2.63 17.80 -2.58
N ARG A 405 -1.54 18.54 -2.85
CA ARG A 405 -0.38 18.60 -1.95
C ARG A 405 -0.63 19.43 -0.69
N ARG A 406 -1.52 20.44 -0.69
CA ARG A 406 -1.95 21.19 0.51
C ARG A 406 -2.86 20.32 1.39
N TRP A 407 -3.92 19.73 0.84
CA TRP A 407 -4.78 18.76 1.51
C TRP A 407 -3.98 17.58 2.09
N SER A 408 -3.06 17.00 1.32
CA SER A 408 -2.19 15.93 1.80
C SER A 408 -1.26 16.32 2.96
N ARG A 409 -1.08 17.62 3.24
CA ARG A 409 -0.32 18.13 4.41
C ARG A 409 -1.22 18.40 5.62
N SER A 410 -2.48 18.79 5.42
CA SER A 410 -3.47 18.95 6.51
C SER A 410 -4.08 17.62 6.96
N GLN A 411 -4.00 16.55 6.16
CA GLN A 411 -4.34 15.17 6.51
C GLN A 411 -3.30 14.52 7.48
N ALA A 412 -3.00 15.24 8.56
CA ALA A 412 -2.22 14.75 9.69
C ALA A 412 -2.99 13.70 10.49
N LEU A 413 -2.25 12.93 11.29
CA LEU A 413 -2.83 12.03 12.27
C LEU A 413 -2.96 12.80 13.59
N TYR A 414 -4.04 12.53 14.34
CA TYR A 414 -4.10 12.86 15.76
C TYR A 414 -2.90 12.19 16.45
N GLY A 415 -2.13 12.96 17.23
CA GLY A 415 -0.95 12.42 17.94
C GLY A 415 -1.32 11.45 19.07
N ASP A 416 -2.55 11.56 19.57
CA ASP A 416 -3.18 10.74 20.58
C ASP A 416 -4.56 10.29 20.05
N CYS A 417 -4.91 9.03 20.23
CA CYS A 417 -6.20 8.48 19.82
C CYS A 417 -7.30 8.54 20.89
N THR A 418 -6.97 9.04 22.09
CA THR A 418 -7.93 9.29 23.18
C THR A 418 -8.38 10.76 23.26
N SER A 419 -7.66 11.68 22.63
CA SER A 419 -8.00 13.10 22.62
C SER A 419 -9.07 13.45 21.57
N PRO A 420 -10.20 14.08 21.95
CA PRO A 420 -11.25 14.48 21.00
C PRO A 420 -10.84 15.64 20.08
N PHE A 421 -9.78 16.39 20.43
CA PHE A 421 -9.27 17.51 19.65
C PHE A 421 -7.86 17.23 19.10
N PRO A 422 -7.49 17.73 17.89
CA PRO A 422 -6.21 17.44 17.27
C PRO A 422 -5.06 18.25 17.92
N THR A 423 -4.59 17.81 19.08
CA THR A 423 -3.53 18.44 19.90
C THR A 423 -2.19 18.65 19.18
N SER A 424 -1.89 17.89 18.12
CA SER A 424 -0.81 18.27 17.20
C SER A 424 -1.00 17.75 15.77
N ILE A 425 -0.66 18.59 14.80
CA ILE A 425 -0.59 18.22 13.38
C ILE A 425 0.75 17.50 13.16
N HIS A 426 0.76 16.17 13.26
CA HIS A 426 1.90 15.36 12.83
C HIS A 426 1.92 15.23 11.29
N PRO A 427 2.81 15.94 10.55
CA PRO A 427 2.95 15.70 9.13
C PRO A 427 3.48 14.28 8.92
N ARG A 428 3.00 13.58 7.89
CA ARG A 428 3.48 12.22 7.56
C ARG A 428 4.99 12.25 7.34
N MET A 429 5.79 11.80 8.31
CA MET A 429 7.24 11.70 8.18
C MET A 429 7.62 10.33 7.61
N ALA A 430 8.68 10.29 6.80
CA ALA A 430 9.35 9.08 6.37
C ALA A 430 10.81 9.13 6.84
N SER A 431 11.31 8.01 7.36
CA SER A 431 12.75 7.80 7.54
C SER A 431 13.37 7.59 6.17
N VAL A 432 14.26 8.50 5.76
CA VAL A 432 14.96 8.47 4.48
C VAL A 432 16.46 8.39 4.75
N THR A 433 17.12 7.39 4.18
CA THR A 433 18.59 7.31 4.20
C THR A 433 19.14 8.29 3.17
N VAL A 434 19.81 9.34 3.63
CA VAL A 434 20.54 10.27 2.75
C VAL A 434 22.03 9.95 2.78
N GLN A 435 22.70 10.15 1.65
CA GLN A 435 24.15 10.23 1.64
C GLN A 435 24.58 11.58 2.24
N ARG A 436 25.69 11.60 2.97
CA ARG A 436 26.35 12.82 3.46
C ARG A 436 27.85 12.64 3.31
N VAL A 437 28.49 13.52 2.53
CA VAL A 437 29.95 13.67 2.52
C VAL A 437 30.39 14.16 3.90
N HIS A 438 31.36 13.47 4.52
CA HIS A 438 31.97 13.93 5.75
C HIS A 438 32.96 15.07 5.45
N SER A 439 32.64 16.29 5.88
CA SER A 439 33.30 17.52 5.41
C SER A 439 34.81 17.59 5.67
N LYS A 440 35.33 16.89 6.68
CA LYS A 440 36.77 16.83 6.97
C LYS A 440 37.52 15.69 6.25
N THR A 441 36.85 14.74 5.59
CA THR A 441 37.51 13.52 5.06
C THR A 441 36.97 13.01 3.71
N GLY A 442 36.02 13.70 3.07
CA GLY A 442 35.43 13.31 1.78
C GLY A 442 34.56 12.03 1.80
N ARG A 443 34.67 11.19 2.83
CA ARG A 443 34.00 9.88 2.89
C ARG A 443 32.48 10.00 2.88
N LEU A 444 31.82 9.22 2.02
CA LEU A 444 30.36 9.16 1.87
C LEU A 444 29.72 8.32 2.97
N GLY A 445 29.25 8.98 4.03
CA GLY A 445 28.42 8.35 5.06
C GLY A 445 26.96 8.20 4.61
N ARG A 446 26.24 7.21 5.15
CA ARG A 446 24.78 7.08 5.04
C ARG A 446 24.15 7.48 6.38
N ARG A 447 23.24 8.46 6.40
CA ARG A 447 22.49 8.87 7.59
C ARG A 447 20.99 8.69 7.37
N THR A 448 20.33 7.97 8.26
CA THR A 448 18.87 7.96 8.34
C THR A 448 18.38 9.27 8.93
N VAL A 449 17.51 9.99 8.21
CA VAL A 449 16.90 11.25 8.65
C VAL A 449 15.39 11.20 8.46
N ARG A 450 14.63 11.75 9.42
CA ARG A 450 13.18 11.96 9.24
C ARG A 450 12.96 13.14 8.27
N ARG A 451 12.29 12.91 7.14
CA ARG A 451 11.85 13.92 6.18
C ARG A 451 10.34 13.85 5.99
N ARG A 452 9.69 14.97 5.62
CA ARG A 452 8.25 14.96 5.29
C ARG A 452 8.02 14.08 4.05
N ARG A 453 7.10 13.12 4.13
CA ARG A 453 6.69 12.19 3.05
C ARG A 453 5.95 12.99 1.99
N GLN A 454 6.69 13.46 0.99
CA GLN A 454 6.14 14.21 -0.14
C GLN A 454 5.17 13.29 -0.93
N LEU A 455 3.93 13.74 -1.14
CA LEU A 455 2.99 13.14 -2.09
C LEU A 455 2.94 14.00 -3.38
N CYS A 456 2.54 13.38 -4.50
CA CYS A 456 2.68 13.93 -5.87
C CYS A 456 4.10 14.45 -6.17
N ASN A 457 5.10 13.69 -5.70
CA ASN A 457 6.50 14.10 -5.55
C ASN A 457 7.46 13.55 -6.62
N GLN A 458 6.94 12.89 -7.65
CA GLN A 458 7.77 12.53 -8.80
C GLN A 458 8.29 13.82 -9.44
N GLY A 459 9.57 13.84 -9.82
CA GLY A 459 10.23 15.02 -10.37
C GLY A 459 9.56 15.52 -11.65
N GLY A 460 9.63 16.83 -11.89
CA GLY A 460 8.94 17.48 -13.00
C GLY A 460 7.41 17.34 -12.89
N LEU A 461 6.77 17.00 -14.01
CA LEU A 461 5.31 16.95 -14.17
C LEU A 461 4.66 15.65 -13.65
N GLY A 462 5.44 14.70 -13.12
CA GLY A 462 4.95 13.42 -12.64
C GLY A 462 3.93 13.52 -11.50
N GLY A 463 2.68 13.16 -11.80
CA GLY A 463 1.57 13.13 -10.85
C GLY A 463 1.65 11.98 -9.83
N GLY A 464 0.91 12.12 -8.74
CA GLY A 464 0.70 11.07 -7.73
C GLY A 464 -0.78 10.87 -7.47
N TYR A 465 -1.12 10.08 -6.44
CA TYR A 465 -2.51 9.86 -6.04
C TYR A 465 -2.76 10.25 -4.58
N ALA A 466 -3.94 10.82 -4.35
CA ALA A 466 -4.58 10.91 -3.05
C ALA A 466 -5.43 9.65 -2.85
N LEU A 467 -5.27 9.02 -1.69
CA LEU A 467 -6.17 7.97 -1.22
C LEU A 467 -7.18 8.65 -0.27
N VAL A 468 -8.46 8.52 -0.57
CA VAL A 468 -9.58 9.29 0.02
C VAL A 468 -10.73 8.35 0.36
N ASN A 469 -11.54 8.69 1.37
CA ASN A 469 -12.68 7.84 1.78
C ASN A 469 -13.77 7.86 0.70
N ASP A 470 -13.97 9.02 0.08
CA ASP A 470 -14.88 9.25 -1.02
C ASP A 470 -14.11 10.03 -2.10
N GLY A 471 -13.90 9.38 -3.26
CA GLY A 471 -13.22 9.95 -4.40
C GLY A 471 -14.09 10.83 -5.28
N ALA A 472 -15.40 10.61 -5.31
CA ALA A 472 -16.34 11.43 -6.05
C ALA A 472 -16.46 12.81 -5.40
N ARG A 473 -16.81 12.87 -4.11
CA ARG A 473 -16.91 14.13 -3.35
C ARG A 473 -15.59 14.90 -3.30
N PHE A 474 -14.46 14.21 -3.16
CA PHE A 474 -13.14 14.86 -3.23
C PHE A 474 -12.85 15.45 -4.62
N ALA A 475 -13.28 14.77 -5.69
CA ALA A 475 -13.16 15.29 -7.05
C ALA A 475 -14.08 16.49 -7.31
N SER A 476 -15.35 16.45 -6.88
CA SER A 476 -16.26 17.60 -6.96
C SER A 476 -15.74 18.83 -6.20
N GLN A 477 -15.20 18.63 -5.00
CA GLN A 477 -14.56 19.71 -4.22
C GLN A 477 -13.28 20.23 -4.90
N LEU A 478 -12.53 19.37 -5.59
CA LEU A 478 -11.36 19.78 -6.36
C LEU A 478 -11.74 20.56 -7.63
N ALA A 479 -12.82 20.18 -8.32
CA ALA A 479 -13.34 20.90 -9.47
C ALA A 479 -13.80 22.32 -9.10
N ALA A 480 -14.65 22.46 -8.08
CA ALA A 480 -15.10 23.77 -7.60
C ALA A 480 -13.93 24.67 -7.14
N ALA A 481 -12.87 24.07 -6.57
CA ALA A 481 -11.66 24.78 -6.19
C ALA A 481 -10.67 25.05 -7.35
N LEU A 482 -10.99 24.64 -8.58
CA LEU A 482 -10.32 25.06 -9.82
C LEU A 482 -11.13 26.12 -10.57
N SER A 483 -12.47 26.05 -10.56
CA SER A 483 -13.34 27.08 -11.15
C SER A 483 -13.27 28.43 -10.42
N ALA A 484 -12.67 28.48 -9.23
CA ALA A 484 -12.55 29.65 -8.37
C ALA A 484 -11.08 30.08 -8.11
N ALA A 485 -10.13 29.72 -9.00
CA ALA A 485 -8.69 29.85 -8.77
C ALA A 485 -7.85 30.17 -10.01
#